data_AF-E3CDG3-F1
#
_entry.id   AF-E3CDG3-F1
#
_cell.length_a   1.000
_cell.length_b   1.000
_cell.length_c   1.000
_cell.angle_alpha   90.00
_cell.angle_beta   90.00
_cell.angle_gamma   90.00
#
_symmetry.space_group_name_H-M   'P 1'
#
loop_
_entity.id
_entity.type
_entity.pdbx_description
1 polymer ?
#
loop_
_entity_poly.entity_id
_entity_poly.type
_entity_poly.pdbx_seq_one_letter_code
_entity_poly.pdbx_strand_id
1 'polypeptide(L)'
;MKSKMKCSLKLIALMLIFTSIGGCTVKPKEQMKQDKMNVSSSTKEDTATVTQRQVDFLKKHESEITNYIKSNDPEVVRVKYDWDSVKVGDSGSFTESGFDIRLKVYGANDKELNGYSFFIVPKPNVENPISIDSISGSNFP
;
A
#
# COMPACT_ATOMS: atom_id res chain seq x y z
N MET A 1 -39.39 -15.43 32.15
CA MET A 1 -39.33 -16.20 30.88
C MET A 1 -39.95 -15.37 29.75
N LYS A 2 -39.10 -14.87 28.84
CA LYS A 2 -39.31 -14.61 27.39
C LYS A 2 -40.59 -13.88 26.93
N SER A 3 -40.44 -12.58 26.64
CA SER A 3 -41.24 -11.85 25.65
C SER A 3 -40.36 -11.67 24.40
N LYS A 4 -40.41 -12.55 23.38
CA LYS A 4 -41.35 -12.64 22.24
C LYS A 4 -41.28 -11.40 21.32
N MET A 5 -40.23 -11.38 20.50
CA MET A 5 -40.07 -10.50 19.34
C MET A 5 -40.94 -10.99 18.17
N LYS A 6 -41.81 -10.13 17.62
CA LYS A 6 -42.48 -10.32 16.33
C LYS A 6 -42.80 -8.95 15.71
N CYS A 7 -41.93 -8.44 14.85
CA CYS A 7 -42.26 -7.37 13.92
C CYS A 7 -42.47 -7.98 12.53
N SER A 8 -43.70 -8.33 12.24
CA SER A 8 -44.18 -8.67 10.90
C SER A 8 -44.55 -7.39 10.16
N LEU A 9 -43.71 -6.93 9.23
CA LEU A 9 -44.07 -5.81 8.34
C LEU A 9 -44.41 -6.36 6.95
N LYS A 10 -45.64 -6.08 6.54
CA LYS A 10 -46.29 -6.58 5.33
C LYS A 10 -45.70 -5.93 4.08
N LEU A 11 -45.37 -6.76 3.07
CA LEU A 11 -44.94 -6.30 1.74
C LEU A 11 -46.16 -5.75 0.98
N ILE A 12 -46.08 -4.49 0.57
CA ILE A 12 -47.10 -3.81 -0.24
C ILE A 12 -46.89 -4.23 -1.70
N ALA A 13 -47.96 -4.73 -2.30
CA ALA A 13 -48.05 -5.07 -3.71
C ALA A 13 -48.14 -3.80 -4.57
N LEU A 14 -47.36 -3.74 -5.65
CA LEU A 14 -47.69 -2.92 -6.80
C LEU A 14 -47.24 -3.63 -8.08
N MET A 15 -48.20 -4.24 -8.76
CA MET A 15 -48.07 -4.80 -10.10
C MET A 15 -48.16 -3.66 -11.12
N LEU A 16 -47.14 -3.51 -11.96
CA LEU A 16 -47.25 -2.74 -13.19
C LEU A 16 -46.93 -3.66 -14.37
N ILE A 17 -47.95 -3.82 -15.20
CA ILE A 17 -48.03 -4.72 -16.34
C ILE A 17 -47.58 -3.91 -17.56
N PHE A 18 -46.45 -4.27 -18.18
CA PHE A 18 -46.15 -3.83 -19.54
C PHE A 18 -46.42 -5.00 -20.48
N THR A 19 -47.58 -4.94 -21.12
CA THR A 19 -47.92 -5.74 -22.29
C THR A 19 -47.20 -5.17 -23.50
N SER A 20 -46.27 -5.93 -24.07
CA SER A 20 -46.10 -5.96 -25.52
C SER A 20 -45.75 -7.37 -25.94
N ILE A 21 -46.73 -8.00 -26.57
CA ILE A 21 -46.62 -9.27 -27.27
C ILE A 21 -46.01 -8.95 -28.63
N GLY A 22 -44.92 -9.63 -28.96
CA GLY A 22 -44.30 -9.59 -30.28
C GLY A 22 -43.43 -10.82 -30.50
N GLY A 23 -44.06 -11.90 -30.97
CA GLY A 23 -43.45 -12.88 -31.88
C GLY A 23 -42.32 -13.75 -31.36
N CYS A 24 -42.69 -14.93 -30.87
CA CYS A 24 -41.82 -16.04 -30.50
C CYS A 24 -41.32 -16.80 -31.74
N THR A 25 -40.02 -17.09 -31.83
CA THR A 25 -39.50 -18.38 -32.31
C THR A 25 -38.19 -18.66 -31.57
N VAL A 26 -38.03 -19.92 -31.17
CA VAL A 26 -37.33 -20.38 -29.97
C VAL A 26 -36.21 -21.37 -30.35
N LYS A 27 -35.01 -21.16 -29.75
CA LYS A 27 -34.05 -22.15 -29.18
C LYS A 27 -33.14 -23.02 -30.11
N PRO A 28 -32.02 -23.61 -29.60
CA PRO A 28 -31.06 -23.13 -28.55
C PRO A 28 -29.56 -23.49 -28.80
N LYS A 29 -28.63 -22.76 -28.14
CA LYS A 29 -27.45 -23.21 -27.34
C LYS A 29 -26.38 -22.09 -27.30
N GLU A 30 -26.22 -21.32 -26.21
CA GLU A 30 -25.64 -21.65 -24.89
C GLU A 30 -24.11 -21.44 -24.84
N GLN A 31 -23.71 -20.26 -24.35
CA GLN A 31 -22.61 -20.00 -23.38
C GLN A 31 -22.54 -18.47 -23.17
N MET A 32 -23.29 -17.91 -22.21
CA MET A 32 -23.01 -17.81 -20.77
C MET A 32 -22.38 -16.45 -20.40
N LYS A 33 -23.27 -15.59 -19.84
CA LYS A 33 -23.03 -14.56 -18.81
C LYS A 33 -22.32 -13.25 -19.21
N GLN A 34 -23.16 -12.21 -19.34
CA GLN A 34 -22.95 -10.96 -18.60
C GLN A 34 -22.66 -11.31 -17.14
N ASP A 35 -21.57 -10.78 -16.58
CA ASP A 35 -21.66 -9.85 -15.46
C ASP A 35 -20.26 -9.34 -15.10
N LYS A 36 -20.23 -8.19 -14.45
CA LYS A 36 -19.03 -7.48 -13.96
C LYS A 36 -18.29 -6.70 -15.06
N MET A 37 -18.76 -5.46 -15.25
CA MET A 37 -17.84 -4.35 -15.47
C MET A 37 -16.85 -4.37 -14.30
N ASN A 38 -15.76 -5.10 -14.51
CA ASN A 38 -14.54 -4.86 -13.78
C ASN A 38 -14.21 -3.41 -14.12
N VAL A 39 -14.50 -2.49 -13.19
CA VAL A 39 -13.57 -1.38 -12.96
C VAL A 39 -12.25 -2.10 -12.73
N SER A 40 -11.53 -2.32 -13.83
CA SER A 40 -10.11 -2.52 -13.78
C SER A 40 -9.64 -1.20 -13.20
N SER A 41 -9.50 -1.16 -11.88
CA SER A 41 -8.56 -0.27 -11.25
C SER A 41 -7.21 -0.70 -11.80
N SER A 42 -6.92 -0.20 -12.99
CA SER A 42 -5.57 -0.02 -13.46
C SER A 42 -5.00 1.05 -12.54
N THR A 43 -4.63 0.66 -11.32
CA THR A 43 -3.57 1.35 -10.62
C THR A 43 -2.34 0.97 -11.42
N LYS A 44 -2.11 1.70 -12.50
CA LYS A 44 -0.76 1.81 -13.03
C LYS A 44 0.03 2.33 -11.85
N GLU A 45 0.84 1.44 -11.29
CA GLU A 45 1.97 1.81 -10.47
C GLU A 45 2.85 2.67 -11.40
N ASP A 46 2.49 3.95 -11.55
CA ASP A 46 3.37 4.98 -12.08
C ASP A 46 4.45 5.10 -11.01
N THR A 47 5.39 4.15 -11.05
CA THR A 47 6.62 4.18 -10.29
C THR A 47 7.36 5.41 -10.80
N ALA A 48 7.10 6.54 -10.15
CA ALA A 48 7.86 7.75 -10.38
C ALA A 48 9.34 7.35 -10.38
N THR A 49 10.02 7.59 -11.50
CA THR A 49 11.42 7.19 -11.65
C THR A 49 12.22 7.94 -10.60
N VAL A 50 12.85 7.22 -9.68
CA VAL A 50 13.65 7.83 -8.60
C VAL A 50 14.77 8.65 -9.23
N THR A 51 14.86 9.90 -8.81
CA THR A 51 15.85 10.86 -9.29
C THR A 51 17.12 10.79 -8.46
N GLN A 52 18.27 11.13 -9.06
CA GLN A 52 19.54 11.21 -8.34
C GLN A 52 19.46 12.15 -7.13
N ARG A 53 18.70 13.25 -7.25
CA ARG A 53 18.47 14.21 -6.15
C ARG A 53 17.83 13.54 -4.92
N GLN A 54 16.88 12.64 -5.11
CA GLN A 54 16.23 11.93 -4.00
C GLN A 54 17.20 10.97 -3.31
N VAL A 55 18.02 10.25 -4.09
CA VAL A 55 19.08 9.40 -3.54
C VAL A 55 20.14 10.22 -2.78
N ASP A 56 20.55 11.36 -3.33
CA ASP A 56 21.52 12.25 -2.70
C ASP A 56 20.97 12.88 -1.41
N PHE A 57 19.68 13.19 -1.37
CA PHE A 57 18.99 13.59 -0.15
C PHE A 57 19.11 12.49 0.92
N LEU A 58 18.77 11.24 0.60
CA LEU A 58 18.88 10.14 1.57
C LEU A 58 20.32 9.93 2.03
N LYS A 59 21.31 9.98 1.13
CA LYS A 59 22.74 9.90 1.48
C LYS A 59 23.18 11.03 2.41
N LYS A 60 22.72 12.25 2.18
CA LYS A 60 23.00 13.39 3.07
C LYS A 60 22.47 13.16 4.50
N HIS A 61 21.39 12.39 4.64
CA HIS A 61 20.77 12.04 5.92
C HIS A 61 21.17 10.64 6.44
N GLU A 62 22.19 9.99 5.85
CA GLU A 62 22.62 8.64 6.23
C GLU A 62 22.93 8.52 7.74
N SER A 63 23.55 9.53 8.34
CA SER A 63 23.87 9.54 9.77
C SER A 63 22.61 9.60 10.65
N GLU A 64 21.62 10.40 10.26
CA GLU A 64 20.34 10.51 10.97
C GLU A 64 19.58 9.18 10.94
N ILE A 65 19.49 8.56 9.76
CA ILE A 65 18.84 7.26 9.57
C ILE A 65 19.58 6.17 10.35
N THR A 66 20.91 6.15 10.29
CA THR A 66 21.73 5.18 11.03
C THR A 66 21.58 5.33 12.54
N ASN A 67 21.54 6.57 13.05
CA ASN A 67 21.32 6.83 14.47
C ASN A 67 19.95 6.34 14.92
N TYR A 68 18.90 6.59 14.12
CA TYR A 68 17.57 6.05 14.38
C TYR A 68 17.57 4.52 14.47
N ILE A 69 18.24 3.83 13.54
CA ILE A 69 18.31 2.36 13.56
C ILE A 69 18.98 1.88 14.85
N LYS A 70 20.14 2.43 15.20
CA LYS A 70 20.92 2.03 16.38
C LYS A 70 20.24 2.37 17.71
N SER A 71 19.44 3.44 17.75
CA SER A 71 18.69 3.79 18.96
C SER A 71 17.52 2.83 19.21
N ASN A 72 16.97 2.23 18.15
CA ASN A 72 15.86 1.28 18.24
C ASN A 72 16.33 -0.18 18.32
N ASP A 73 17.49 -0.50 17.75
CA ASP A 73 18.10 -1.83 17.80
C ASP A 73 19.58 -1.72 18.20
N PRO A 74 19.91 -1.84 19.50
CA PRO A 74 21.27 -1.69 20.00
C PRO A 74 22.20 -2.85 19.60
N GLU A 75 21.68 -3.96 19.05
CA GLU A 75 22.53 -5.02 18.51
C GLU A 75 23.18 -4.60 17.18
N VAL A 76 22.64 -3.57 16.51
CA VAL A 76 23.16 -3.07 15.24
C VAL A 76 24.45 -2.27 15.44
N VAL A 77 25.55 -2.80 14.89
CA VAL A 77 26.85 -2.13 14.88
C VAL A 77 27.11 -1.42 13.56
N ARG A 78 26.72 -2.03 12.44
CA ARG A 78 26.98 -1.53 11.08
C ARG A 78 25.73 -1.64 10.20
N VAL A 79 25.50 -0.61 9.38
CA VAL A 79 24.41 -0.55 8.41
C VAL A 79 25.01 -0.46 7.01
N LYS A 80 24.41 -1.17 6.05
CA LYS A 80 24.75 -1.10 4.62
C LYS A 80 23.49 -0.78 3.83
N TYR A 81 23.49 0.37 3.19
CA TYR A 81 22.38 0.86 2.37
C TYR A 81 22.46 0.29 0.94
N ASP A 82 21.33 -0.15 0.41
CA ASP A 82 21.16 -0.47 -1.00
C ASP A 82 20.52 0.74 -1.69
N TRP A 83 21.33 1.70 -2.11
CA TRP A 83 20.84 2.95 -2.72
C TRP A 83 20.10 2.72 -4.04
N ASP A 84 20.38 1.61 -4.73
CA ASP A 84 19.71 1.25 -5.98
C ASP A 84 18.31 0.65 -5.72
N SER A 85 18.02 0.28 -4.47
CA SER A 85 16.70 -0.20 -4.06
C SER A 85 15.69 0.92 -3.79
N VAL A 86 16.11 2.18 -3.76
CA VAL A 86 15.25 3.30 -3.41
C VAL A 86 14.06 3.37 -4.38
N LYS A 87 12.86 3.47 -3.81
CA LYS A 87 11.60 3.65 -4.54
C LYS A 87 10.75 4.72 -3.88
N VAL A 88 10.02 5.48 -4.70
CA VAL A 88 8.93 6.31 -4.18
C VAL A 88 7.67 5.45 -4.10
N GLY A 89 6.97 5.54 -2.98
CA GLY A 89 5.70 4.85 -2.78
C GLY A 89 4.88 5.47 -1.66
N ASP A 90 3.66 4.95 -1.49
CA ASP A 90 2.75 5.35 -0.42
C ASP A 90 2.61 4.20 0.58
N SER A 91 2.48 4.51 1.87
CA SER A 91 2.18 3.52 2.91
C SER A 91 0.68 3.21 3.06
N GLY A 92 -0.17 3.75 2.17
CA GLY A 92 -1.62 3.56 2.11
C GLY A 92 -2.36 4.73 1.47
N SER A 93 -3.68 4.60 1.23
CA SER A 93 -4.48 5.62 0.51
C SER A 93 -4.61 7.00 1.19
N PHE A 94 -4.15 7.16 2.44
CA PHE A 94 -4.22 8.41 3.20
C PHE A 94 -2.88 8.80 3.84
N THR A 95 -1.78 8.22 3.36
CA THR A 95 -0.44 8.47 3.91
C THR A 95 0.37 9.33 2.96
N GLU A 96 1.25 10.15 3.52
CA GLU A 96 2.22 10.90 2.73
C GLU A 96 3.12 9.95 1.93
N SER A 97 3.44 10.32 0.69
CA SER A 97 4.40 9.60 -0.12
C SER A 97 5.79 9.67 0.52
N GLY A 98 6.54 8.59 0.41
CA GLY A 98 7.86 8.47 1.01
C GLY A 98 8.80 7.66 0.15
N PHE A 99 9.98 7.39 0.71
CA PHE A 99 11.01 6.55 0.12
C PHE A 99 11.03 5.19 0.81
N ASP A 100 10.80 4.12 0.05
CA ASP A 100 11.15 2.76 0.46
C ASP A 100 12.63 2.50 0.13
N ILE A 101 13.41 2.06 1.11
CA ILE A 101 14.81 1.70 0.94
C ILE A 101 15.13 0.40 1.68
N ARG A 102 15.85 -0.49 0.99
CA ARG A 102 16.38 -1.72 1.59
C ARG A 102 17.74 -1.46 2.20
N LEU A 103 17.96 -2.09 3.34
CA LEU A 103 19.26 -2.08 4.00
C LEU A 103 19.56 -3.42 4.67
N LYS A 104 20.85 -3.65 4.85
CA LYS A 104 21.37 -4.77 5.64
C LYS A 104 21.99 -4.22 6.91
N VAL A 105 21.68 -4.85 8.04
CA VAL A 105 22.32 -4.51 9.31
C VAL A 105 23.14 -5.67 9.84
N TYR A 106 24.19 -5.33 10.56
CA TYR A 106 25.15 -6.26 11.09
C TYR A 106 25.41 -5.95 12.55
N GLY A 107 25.44 -7.01 13.37
CA GLY A 107 25.83 -6.94 14.76
C GLY A 107 27.32 -7.19 14.96
N ALA A 108 27.69 -7.57 16.18
CA ALA A 108 29.07 -7.91 16.51
C ALA A 108 29.62 -9.04 15.62
N ASN A 109 30.93 -9.00 15.35
CA ASN A 109 31.65 -9.97 14.51
C ASN A 109 31.06 -10.13 13.10
N ASP A 110 30.54 -9.03 12.53
CA ASP A 110 29.94 -8.99 11.18
C ASP A 110 28.77 -9.97 10.95
N LYS A 111 28.09 -10.40 12.04
CA LYS A 111 26.88 -11.21 11.93
C LYS A 111 25.76 -10.40 11.28
N GLU A 112 25.29 -10.81 10.10
CA GLU A 112 24.07 -10.26 9.47
C GLU A 112 22.87 -10.58 10.37
N LEU A 113 22.13 -9.57 10.81
CA LEU A 113 20.99 -9.76 11.73
C LEU A 113 19.71 -10.02 10.94
N ASN A 114 19.34 -9.08 10.07
CA ASN A 114 18.19 -9.18 9.18
C ASN A 114 18.30 -8.18 8.02
N GLY A 115 17.51 -8.41 6.97
CA GLY A 115 17.23 -7.42 5.93
C GLY A 115 16.04 -6.56 6.34
N TYR A 116 16.20 -5.25 6.33
CA TYR A 116 15.14 -4.31 6.70
C TYR A 116 14.69 -3.52 5.48
N SER A 117 13.39 -3.23 5.42
CA SER A 117 12.82 -2.19 4.55
C SER A 117 12.40 -1.04 5.43
N PHE A 118 12.84 0.16 5.07
CA PHE A 118 12.48 1.39 5.74
C PHE A 118 11.67 2.28 4.82
N PHE A 119 10.61 2.86 5.38
CA PHE A 119 9.80 3.89 4.75
C PHE A 119 10.11 5.23 5.41
N ILE A 120 10.66 6.16 4.62
CA ILE A 120 11.11 7.48 5.05
C ILE A 120 10.20 8.53 4.41
N VAL A 121 9.52 9.30 5.23
CA VAL A 121 8.67 10.41 4.77
C VAL A 121 9.48 11.70 4.83
N PRO A 122 9.73 12.38 3.70
CA PRO A 122 10.39 13.67 3.68
C PRO A 122 9.39 14.83 3.78
N LYS A 123 9.88 15.98 4.24
CA LYS A 123 9.20 17.28 4.12
C LYS A 123 9.84 18.14 3.02
N PRO A 124 9.06 18.93 2.29
CA PRO A 124 7.59 18.93 2.24
C PRO A 124 7.01 17.75 1.45
N ASN A 125 7.79 17.08 0.59
CA ASN A 125 7.37 15.93 -0.22
C ASN A 125 8.58 15.25 -0.88
N VAL A 126 8.32 14.13 -1.55
CA VAL A 126 9.33 13.32 -2.25
C VAL A 126 9.95 14.00 -3.47
N GLU A 127 9.28 14.95 -4.12
CA GLU A 127 9.82 15.65 -5.30
C GLU A 127 10.89 16.67 -4.91
N ASN A 128 10.69 17.34 -3.77
CA ASN A 128 11.54 18.41 -3.29
C ASN A 128 11.91 18.24 -1.81
N PRO A 129 12.57 17.13 -1.41
CA PRO A 129 12.83 16.85 -0.02
C PRO A 129 13.88 17.82 0.55
N ILE A 130 13.65 18.29 1.78
CA ILE A 130 14.50 19.25 2.51
C ILE A 130 14.93 18.69 3.86
N SER A 131 14.03 17.96 4.55
CA SER A 131 14.31 17.29 5.81
C SER A 131 13.53 15.97 5.88
N ILE A 132 13.95 15.08 6.78
CA ILE A 132 13.16 13.91 7.16
C ILE A 132 12.06 14.37 8.11
N ASP A 133 10.84 13.86 7.90
CA ASP A 133 9.74 14.01 8.85
C ASP A 133 9.60 12.80 9.75
N SER A 134 9.58 11.61 9.15
CA SER A 134 9.49 10.36 9.89
C SER A 134 10.26 9.24 9.21
N ILE A 135 10.71 8.31 10.04
CA ILE A 135 11.35 7.06 9.64
C ILE A 135 10.54 5.94 10.29
N SER A 136 10.15 4.95 9.50
CA SER A 136 9.51 3.74 9.97
C SER A 136 10.19 2.53 9.33
N GLY A 137 10.34 1.45 10.08
CA GLY A 137 10.94 0.22 9.59
C GLY A 137 10.07 -0.97 9.88
N SER A 138 10.05 -1.92 8.96
CA SER A 138 9.48 -3.24 9.19
C SER A 138 10.50 -4.10 9.94
N ASN A 139 10.07 -5.03 10.80
CA ASN A 139 10.93 -6.00 11.51
C ASN A 139 11.87 -5.44 12.60
N PHE A 140 11.48 -4.38 13.31
CA PHE A 140 12.07 -4.14 14.63
C PHE A 140 11.54 -5.20 15.62
N PRO A 141 12.41 -5.83 16.44
CA PRO A 141 11.96 -6.72 17.53
C PRO A 141 11.07 -6.00 18.55
#